data_AF-A0A954ICX2-F1
#
_entry.id   AF-A0A954ICX2-F1
#
_cell.length_a   1.000
_cell.length_b   1.000
_cell.length_c   1.000
_cell.angle_alpha   90.00
_cell.angle_beta   90.00
_cell.angle_gamma   90.00
#
_symmetry.space_group_name_H-M   'P 1'
#
loop_
_entity.id
_entity.type
_entity.pdbx_description
1 polymer ?
#
loop_
_entity_poly.entity_id
_entity_poly.type
_entity_poly.pdbx_seq_one_letter_code
_entity_poly.pdbx_strand_id
1 'polypeptide(L)'
;SDAVRVVSEGLAKLAGPQMGVLIITHHERLLEFNPPQFTHVMLGGRIVETGDASLAHDLHANGYAAVRERHPAAAAENVRAETSAAI
;
A
#
# COMPACT_ATOMS: atom_id res chain seq x y z
N SER A 1 8.74 11.29 13.01
CA SER A 1 10.19 11.53 12.84
C SER A 1 10.34 12.60 11.79
N ASP A 2 11.31 13.52 11.95
CA ASP A 2 11.66 14.55 10.96
C ASP A 2 11.94 13.91 9.57
N ALA A 3 12.39 12.66 9.54
CA ALA A 3 12.64 11.90 8.31
C ALA A 3 11.39 11.76 7.41
N VAL A 4 10.20 11.54 7.98
CA VAL A 4 8.96 11.44 7.20
C VAL A 4 8.68 12.77 6.50
N ARG A 5 8.85 13.88 7.23
CA ARG A 5 8.63 15.23 6.70
C ARG A 5 9.62 15.58 5.60
N VAL A 6 10.91 15.28 5.80
CA VAL A 6 11.96 15.51 4.80
C VAL A 6 11.73 14.69 3.53
N VAL A 7 11.32 13.42 3.66
CA VAL A 7 10.98 12.59 2.49
C VAL A 7 9.76 13.14 1.76
N SER A 8 8.71 13.57 2.47
CA SER A 8 7.53 14.18 1.85
C SER A 8 7.86 15.45 1.06
N GLU A 9 8.70 16.33 1.62
CA GLU A 9 9.15 17.55 0.93
C GLU A 9 9.98 17.23 -0.33
N GLY A 10 10.79 16.17 -0.29
CA GLY A 10 11.53 15.68 -1.45
C GLY A 10 10.61 15.12 -2.53
N LEU A 11 9.64 14.29 -2.14
CA LEU A 11 8.64 13.72 -3.04
C LEU A 11 7.81 14.79 -3.74
N ALA A 12 7.35 15.81 -3.01
CA ALA A 12 6.57 16.90 -3.57
C ALA A 12 7.33 17.72 -4.64
N LYS A 13 8.66 17.83 -4.52
CA LYS A 13 9.51 18.53 -5.50
C LYS A 13 9.83 17.69 -6.74
N LEU A 14 9.80 16.36 -6.60
CA LEU A 14 10.13 15.41 -7.65
C LEU A 14 8.89 14.96 -8.43
N ALA A 15 7.75 14.84 -7.74
CA ALA A 15 6.49 14.45 -8.34
C ALA A 15 6.04 15.51 -9.37
N GLY A 16 5.75 15.07 -10.58
CA GLY A 16 5.36 15.95 -11.67
C GLY A 16 5.09 15.18 -12.96
N PRO A 17 4.70 15.86 -14.05
CA PRO A 17 4.29 15.21 -15.30
C PRO A 17 5.38 14.36 -15.97
N GLN A 18 6.64 14.51 -15.55
CA GLN A 18 7.79 13.76 -16.10
C GLN A 18 8.29 12.65 -15.16
N MET A 19 7.69 12.48 -13.97
CA MET A 19 8.17 11.54 -12.96
C MET A 19 7.02 10.86 -12.21
N GLY A 20 7.00 9.53 -12.26
CA GLY A 20 6.13 8.69 -11.43
C GLY A 20 6.81 8.31 -10.11
N VAL A 21 6.02 8.23 -9.04
CA VAL A 21 6.48 7.84 -7.71
C VAL A 21 5.68 6.61 -7.25
N LEU A 22 6.39 5.56 -6.84
CA LEU A 22 5.80 4.40 -6.17
C LEU A 22 6.23 4.37 -4.71
N ILE A 23 5.25 4.46 -3.81
CA ILE A 23 5.47 4.41 -2.37
C ILE A 23 5.08 3.02 -1.87
N ILE A 24 6.05 2.26 -1.36
CA ILE A 24 5.81 0.98 -0.68
C ILE A 24 6.09 1.22 0.81
N THR A 25 5.03 1.21 1.61
CA THR A 25 5.14 1.53 3.04
C THR A 25 4.16 0.71 3.86
N HIS A 26 4.58 0.34 5.06
CA HIS A 26 3.68 -0.09 6.15
C HIS A 26 3.45 1.04 7.17
N HIS A 27 4.00 2.24 6.93
CA HIS A 27 3.86 3.42 7.77
C HIS A 27 2.78 4.35 7.21
N GLU A 28 1.69 4.50 7.96
CA GLU A 28 0.49 5.21 7.53
C GLU A 28 0.70 6.73 7.49
N ARG A 29 1.49 7.27 8.43
CA ARG A 29 1.84 8.69 8.49
C ARG A 29 2.54 9.22 7.23
N LEU A 30 3.13 8.35 6.41
CA LEU A 30 3.73 8.77 5.14
C LEU A 30 2.66 9.17 4.11
N LEU A 31 1.51 8.49 4.12
CA LEU A 31 0.40 8.72 3.19
C LEU A 31 -0.43 9.95 3.57
N GLU A 32 -0.44 10.35 4.85
CA GLU A 32 -1.07 11.60 5.30
C GLU A 32 -0.47 12.84 4.62
N PHE A 33 0.86 12.85 4.44
CA PHE A 33 1.57 13.96 3.80
C PHE A 33 1.77 13.78 2.29
N ASN A 34 1.55 12.57 1.78
CA ASN A 34 1.72 12.21 0.37
C ASN A 34 0.48 11.44 -0.10
N PRO A 35 -0.66 12.12 -0.31
CA PRO A 35 -1.87 11.46 -0.76
C PRO A 35 -1.65 10.83 -2.14
N PRO A 36 -1.78 9.50 -2.28
CA PRO A 36 -1.54 8.83 -3.55
C PRO A 36 -2.69 9.09 -4.53
N GLN A 37 -2.36 9.14 -5.82
CA GLN A 37 -3.36 9.17 -6.89
C GLN A 37 -3.99 7.78 -7.10
N PHE A 38 -3.18 6.74 -6.92
CA PHE A 38 -3.59 5.34 -7.04
C PHE A 38 -3.05 4.55 -5.86
N THR A 39 -3.91 3.76 -5.25
CA THR A 39 -3.58 2.78 -4.22
C THR A 39 -3.74 1.40 -4.80
N HIS A 40 -2.72 0.55 -4.68
CA HIS A 40 -2.78 -0.84 -5.12
C HIS A 40 -2.58 -1.78 -3.93
N VAL A 41 -3.46 -2.77 -3.79
CA VAL A 41 -3.33 -3.79 -2.73
C VAL A 41 -2.75 -5.05 -3.31
N MET A 42 -1.65 -5.52 -2.72
CA MET A 42 -1.02 -6.78 -3.09
C MET A 42 -1.36 -7.89 -2.10
N LEU A 43 -1.77 -9.04 -2.62
CA LEU A 43 -2.06 -10.24 -1.84
C LEU A 43 -1.67 -11.48 -2.66
N GLY A 44 -0.90 -12.40 -2.08
CA GLY A 44 -0.47 -13.61 -2.79
C GLY A 44 0.36 -13.33 -4.04
N GLY A 45 1.23 -12.32 -4.00
CA GLY A 45 2.15 -11.99 -5.10
C GLY A 45 1.53 -11.20 -6.27
N ARG A 46 0.28 -10.78 -6.18
CA ARG A 46 -0.43 -10.04 -7.25
C ARG A 46 -1.23 -8.88 -6.70
N ILE A 47 -1.50 -7.89 -7.56
CA ILE A 47 -2.42 -6.80 -7.25
C ILE A 47 -3.85 -7.37 -7.30
N VAL A 48 -4.57 -7.27 -6.20
CA VAL A 48 -5.95 -7.76 -6.06
C VAL A 48 -6.99 -6.65 -6.14
N GLU A 49 -6.58 -5.42 -5.79
CA GLU A 49 -7.46 -4.27 -5.78
C GLU A 49 -6.69 -3.01 -6.15
N THR A 50 -7.36 -2.07 -6.82
CA THR A 50 -6.85 -0.75 -7.14
C THR A 50 -7.94 0.27 -6.85
N GLY A 51 -7.56 1.38 -6.20
CA GLY A 51 -8.45 2.47 -5.87
C GLY A 51 -7.69 3.79 -5.79
N ASP A 52 -8.34 4.81 -5.27
CA ASP A 52 -7.71 6.11 -4.97
C ASP A 52 -7.18 6.14 -3.52
N ALA A 53 -6.95 7.34 -2.98
CA ALA A 53 -6.51 7.52 -1.60
C ALA A 53 -7.51 6.98 -0.55
N SER A 54 -8.80 6.85 -0.87
CA SER A 54 -9.80 6.31 0.06
C SER A 54 -9.53 4.85 0.38
N LEU A 55 -9.00 4.08 -0.58
CA LEU A 55 -8.62 2.69 -0.36
C LEU A 55 -7.47 2.58 0.64
N ALA A 56 -6.48 3.47 0.54
CA ALA A 56 -5.39 3.52 1.53
C ALA A 56 -5.90 3.87 2.93
N HIS A 57 -6.86 4.80 3.02
CA HIS A 57 -7.47 5.18 4.29
C HIS A 57 -8.31 4.06 4.91
N ASP A 58 -9.08 3.32 4.08
CA ASP A 58 -9.87 2.18 4.54
C ASP A 58 -8.98 1.05 5.08
N LEU A 59 -7.90 0.72 4.36
CA LEU A 59 -6.92 -0.28 4.80
C LEU A 59 -6.23 0.09 6.11
N HIS A 60 -5.99 1.39 6.32
CA HIS A 60 -5.46 1.90 7.57
C HIS A 60 -6.48 1.73 8.71
N ALA A 61 -7.72 2.17 8.52
CA ALA A 61 -8.74 2.16 9.56
C ALA A 61 -9.23 0.75 9.92
N ASN A 62 -9.42 -0.10 8.90
CA ASN A 62 -10.12 -1.39 9.02
C ASN A 62 -9.18 -2.59 8.79
N GLY A 63 -7.92 -2.35 8.43
CA GLY A 63 -6.96 -3.39 8.12
C GLY A 63 -7.27 -4.14 6.82
N TYR A 64 -6.57 -5.25 6.60
CA TYR A 64 -6.67 -6.05 5.37
C TYR A 64 -7.74 -7.14 5.42
N ALA A 65 -8.51 -7.24 6.50
CA ALA A 65 -9.48 -8.33 6.70
C ALA A 65 -10.54 -8.33 5.60
N ALA A 66 -11.13 -7.18 5.30
CA ALA A 66 -12.13 -7.03 4.26
C ALA A 66 -11.57 -7.37 2.86
N VAL A 67 -10.32 -7.01 2.57
CA VAL A 67 -9.66 -7.38 1.31
C VAL A 67 -9.44 -8.89 1.22
N ARG A 68 -8.99 -9.53 2.32
CA ARG A 68 -8.80 -10.98 2.36
C ARG A 68 -10.12 -11.73 2.13
N GLU A 69 -11.22 -11.23 2.69
CA GLU A 69 -12.56 -11.79 2.49
C GLU A 69 -13.06 -11.63 1.05
N ARG A 70 -12.87 -10.45 0.45
CA ARG A 70 -13.24 -10.19 -0.95
C ARG A 70 -12.39 -10.96 -1.95
N HIS A 71 -11.15 -11.33 -1.60
CA HIS A 71 -10.21 -12.03 -2.47
C HIS A 71 -9.70 -13.35 -1.87
N PRO A 72 -10.59 -14.35 -1.66
CA PRO A 72 -10.26 -15.56 -0.90
C PRO A 72 -9.19 -16.43 -1.58
N ALA A 73 -9.19 -16.51 -2.92
CA ALA A 73 -8.17 -17.25 -3.65
C ALA A 73 -6.76 -16.65 -3.47
N ALA A 74 -6.67 -15.32 -3.47
CA ALA A 74 -5.40 -14.61 -3.24
C ALA A 74 -4.95 -14.72 -1.78
N ALA A 75 -5.90 -14.69 -0.84
CA ALA A 75 -5.62 -14.89 0.58
C ALA A 75 -5.05 -16.28 0.85
N ALA A 76 -5.64 -17.33 0.26
CA ALA A 76 -5.15 -18.70 0.39
C ALA A 76 -3.75 -18.90 -0.22
N GLU A 77 -3.42 -18.20 -1.30
CA GLU A 77 -2.08 -18.20 -1.90
C GLU A 77 -1.07 -17.48 -1.01
N ASN A 78 -1.47 -16.36 -0.40
CA ASN A 78 -0.63 -15.62 0.55
C ASN A 78 -0.26 -16.50 1.77
N VAL A 79 -1.24 -17.19 2.37
CA VAL A 79 -1.01 -18.11 3.49
C VAL A 79 -0.09 -19.28 3.10
N ARG A 80 -0.26 -19.83 1.89
CA ARG A 80 0.63 -20.88 1.38
C ARG A 80 2.06 -20.41 1.23
N ALA A 81 2.26 -19.19 0.70
CA ALA A 81 3.59 -18.59 0.57
C ALA A 81 4.23 -18.33 1.95
N GLU A 82 3.47 -17.78 2.90
CA GLU A 82 3.93 -17.53 4.28
C GLU A 82 4.33 -18.83 4.99
N THR A 83 3.54 -19.90 4.82
CA THR A 83 3.82 -21.21 5.43
C THR A 83 5.06 -21.88 4.81
N SER A 84 5.26 -21.75 3.51
CA SER A 84 6.43 -22.33 2.82
C SER A 84 7.74 -21.60 3.14
N ALA A 85 7.69 -20.32 3.50
CA ALA A 85 8.87 -19.54 3.87
C ALA A 85 9.34 -19.77 5.33
N ALA A 86 8.50 -20.41 6.15
CA ALA A 86 8.77 -20.70 7.56
C ALA A 86 9.44 -22.09 7.80
N ILE A 87 9.79 -22.81 6.72
CA ILE A 87 10.41 -24.14 6.71
C ILE A 87 11.81 -24.02 6.15
#